data_AF-A0A3M1FUI1-F1
#
_entry.id   AF-A0A3M1FUI1-F1
#
_cell.length_a   1.000
_cell.length_b   1.000
_cell.length_c   1.000
_cell.angle_alpha   90.00
_cell.angle_beta   90.00
_cell.angle_gamma   90.00
#
_symmetry.space_group_name_H-M   'P 1'
#
loop_
_entity.id
_entity.type
_entity.pdbx_description
1 polymer ?
#
loop_
_entity_poly.entity_id
_entity_poly.type
_entity_poly.pdbx_seq_one_letter_code
_entity_poly.pdbx_strand_id
1 'polypeptide(L)'
;MIGVKRLDAGDGLLIEPCNSVHCFFMSIPIDVLYLDGNNRIIGMDKALQPWRIGKPHWRAKRVLELPAGTIEQTGTQLGDRLRIE
;
A
#
# COMPACT_ATOMS: atom_id res chain seq x y z
N MET A 1 -2.72 -9.98 3.76
CA MET A 1 -1.77 -10.83 4.52
C MET A 1 -2.42 -11.42 5.76
N ILE A 2 -2.81 -12.70 5.77
CA ILE A 2 -3.14 -13.43 7.01
C ILE A 2 -1.90 -14.25 7.38
N GLY A 3 -1.29 -14.00 8.54
CA GLY A 3 -0.19 -14.83 9.09
C GLY A 3 1.24 -14.47 8.69
N VAL A 4 1.47 -13.38 7.94
CA VAL A 4 2.83 -12.93 7.58
C VAL A 4 3.46 -12.20 8.76
N LYS A 5 4.53 -12.75 9.35
CA LYS A 5 5.22 -12.18 10.52
C LYS A 5 6.14 -11.00 10.18
N ARG A 6 6.57 -10.87 8.92
CA ARG A 6 7.43 -9.81 8.39
C ARG A 6 7.33 -9.78 6.86
N LEU A 7 7.29 -8.60 6.26
CA LEU A 7 7.72 -8.41 4.88
C LEU A 7 9.16 -7.92 4.91
N ASP A 8 10.01 -8.53 4.10
CA ASP A 8 11.36 -8.04 3.91
C ASP A 8 11.34 -6.79 3.03
N ALA A 9 12.38 -5.97 3.16
CA ALA A 9 12.51 -4.74 2.38
C ALA A 9 12.62 -5.12 0.89
N GLY A 10 11.69 -4.61 0.08
CA GLY A 10 11.59 -4.93 -1.36
C GLY A 10 10.41 -5.84 -1.70
N ASP A 11 9.83 -6.52 -0.71
CA ASP A 11 8.58 -7.24 -0.90
C ASP A 11 7.39 -6.29 -0.77
N GLY A 12 6.39 -6.50 -1.63
CA GLY A 12 5.13 -5.77 -1.58
C GLY A 12 4.00 -6.63 -2.09
N LEU A 13 2.80 -6.41 -1.57
CA LEU A 13 1.60 -7.08 -2.07
C LEU A 13 0.80 -6.10 -2.92
N LEU A 14 0.72 -6.36 -4.22
CA LEU A 14 -0.16 -5.64 -5.11
C LEU A 14 -1.51 -6.35 -5.18
N ILE A 15 -2.58 -5.64 -4.82
CA ILE A 15 -3.93 -6.17 -4.88
C ILE A 15 -4.66 -5.50 -6.06
N GLU A 16 -5.02 -6.31 -7.06
CA GLU A 16 -5.79 -5.88 -8.22
C GLU A 16 -6.77 -6.96 -8.71
N PRO A 17 -7.99 -6.58 -9.12
CA PRO A 17 -8.58 -5.25 -9.04
C PRO A 17 -9.05 -4.94 -7.60
N CYS A 18 -8.61 -3.81 -7.02
CA CYS A 18 -9.00 -3.42 -5.68
C CYS A 18 -9.07 -1.89 -5.54
N ASN A 19 -10.23 -1.37 -5.13
CA ASN A 19 -10.49 0.05 -4.92
C ASN A 19 -10.46 0.47 -3.43
N SER A 20 -10.31 -0.50 -2.52
CA SER A 20 -10.25 -0.25 -1.08
C SER A 20 -9.57 -1.43 -0.40
N VAL A 21 -8.47 -1.16 0.31
CA VAL A 21 -7.82 -2.16 1.16
C VAL A 21 -8.28 -1.99 2.59
N HIS A 22 -8.81 -3.08 3.11
CA HIS A 22 -9.16 -3.23 4.50
C HIS A 22 -7.98 -3.91 5.18
N CYS A 23 -7.29 -3.24 6.11
CA CYS A 23 -6.19 -3.85 6.89
C CYS A 23 -6.70 -4.79 7.99
N PHE A 24 -7.89 -5.36 7.82
CA PHE A 24 -8.37 -6.43 8.68
C PHE A 24 -7.48 -7.64 8.38
N PHE A 25 -6.90 -8.24 9.42
CA PHE A 25 -5.97 -9.37 9.41
C PHE A 25 -4.44 -9.08 9.33
N MET A 26 -3.98 -7.83 9.27
CA MET A 26 -2.54 -7.56 9.38
C MET A 26 -2.09 -7.53 10.85
N SER A 27 -0.95 -8.15 11.16
CA SER A 27 -0.36 -8.14 12.51
C SER A 27 0.71 -7.06 12.71
N ILE A 28 1.15 -6.40 11.63
CA ILE A 28 2.21 -5.41 11.61
C ILE A 28 1.71 -4.10 10.97
N PRO A 29 2.25 -2.93 11.35
CA PRO A 29 2.01 -1.71 10.59
C PRO A 29 2.61 -1.83 9.19
N ILE A 30 1.93 -1.24 8.21
CA ILE A 30 2.34 -1.26 6.81
C ILE A 30 2.21 0.12 6.17
N ASP A 31 2.94 0.33 5.10
CA ASP A 31 2.75 1.46 4.20
C ASP A 31 1.79 1.05 3.08
N VAL A 32 0.84 1.91 2.73
CA VAL A 32 -0.15 1.66 1.69
C VAL A 32 -0.04 2.71 0.61
N LEU A 33 0.07 2.29 -0.65
CA LEU A 33 0.04 3.16 -1.82
C LEU A 33 -1.20 2.86 -2.67
N TYR A 34 -1.98 3.89 -2.95
CA TYR A 34 -3.15 3.82 -3.80
C TYR A 34 -2.77 4.21 -5.22
N LEU A 35 -2.96 3.31 -6.18
CA LEU A 35 -2.56 3.49 -7.57
C LEU A 35 -3.78 3.63 -8.48
N ASP A 36 -3.69 4.53 -9.46
CA ASP A 36 -4.66 4.61 -10.55
C ASP A 36 -4.42 3.54 -11.64
N GLY A 37 -5.20 3.58 -12.71
CA GLY A 37 -5.07 2.62 -13.83
C GLY A 37 -3.74 2.68 -14.57
N ASN A 38 -2.96 3.76 -14.41
CA ASN A 38 -1.66 3.99 -15.05
C ASN A 38 -0.48 3.75 -14.10
N ASN A 39 -0.73 3.11 -12.94
CA ASN A 39 0.21 2.89 -11.85
C ASN A 39 0.74 4.20 -11.24
N ARG A 40 -0.08 5.25 -11.22
CA ARG A 40 0.26 6.52 -10.60
C ARG A 40 -0.26 6.58 -9.18
N ILE A 41 0.58 7.02 -8.25
CA ILE A 41 0.21 7.18 -6.84
C ILE A 41 -0.76 8.35 -6.70
N ILE A 42 -1.99 8.04 -6.31
CA ILE A 42 -3.06 9.01 -6.08
C ILE A 42 -3.44 9.16 -4.60
N GLY A 43 -2.84 8.35 -3.74
CA GLY A 43 -2.98 8.38 -2.30
C GLY A 43 -1.91 7.53 -1.63
N MET A 44 -1.59 7.84 -0.38
CA MET A 44 -0.67 7.06 0.43
C MET A 44 -1.01 7.18 1.91
N ASP A 45 -0.92 6.07 2.63
CA ASP A 45 -1.01 6.01 4.08
C ASP A 45 0.29 5.44 4.62
N LYS A 46 1.04 6.23 5.41
CA LYS A 46 2.29 5.82 6.03
C LYS A 46 2.03 5.16 7.38
N ALA A 47 2.74 4.07 7.68
CA ALA A 47 2.68 3.35 8.94
C ALA A 47 1.24 3.09 9.43
N LEU A 48 0.38 2.68 8.51
CA LEU A 48 -1.02 2.36 8.78
C LEU A 48 -1.06 1.21 9.78
N GLN A 49 -1.62 1.49 10.95
CA GLN A 49 -1.67 0.52 12.05
C GLN A 49 -2.67 -0.60 11.73
N PRO A 50 -2.42 -1.82 12.23
CA PRO A 50 -3.39 -2.92 12.21
C PRO A 50 -4.79 -2.48 12.63
N TRP A 51 -5.82 -3.10 12.05
CA TRP A 51 -7.24 -2.85 12.37
C TRP A 51 -7.75 -1.44 12.02
N ARG A 52 -6.96 -0.64 11.29
CA ARG A 52 -7.42 0.64 10.74
C ARG A 52 -7.88 0.47 9.31
N ILE A 53 -8.87 1.26 8.94
CA ILE A 53 -9.36 1.37 7.56
C ILE A 53 -8.59 2.54 6.94
N GLY A 54 -7.84 2.26 5.87
CA GLY A 54 -7.21 3.30 5.05
C GLY A 54 -8.27 4.11 4.31
N LYS A 55 -7.94 5.31 3.86
CA LYS A 55 -8.95 6.17 3.22
C LYS A 55 -9.38 5.56 1.88
N PRO A 56 -10.69 5.36 1.63
CA PRO A 56 -11.14 4.85 0.34
C PRO A 56 -10.87 5.90 -0.75
N HIS A 57 -10.03 5.56 -1.71
CA HIS A 57 -9.75 6.39 -2.88
C HIS A 57 -10.53 5.85 -4.07
N TRP A 58 -11.65 6.51 -4.44
CA TRP A 58 -12.51 6.08 -5.56
C TRP A 58 -11.77 5.94 -6.90
N ARG A 59 -10.71 6.74 -7.10
CA ARG A 59 -9.89 6.70 -8.31
C ARG A 59 -8.82 5.58 -8.27
N ALA A 60 -8.66 4.91 -7.14
CA ALA A 60 -7.72 3.82 -6.99
C ALA A 60 -8.25 2.60 -7.72
N LYS A 61 -7.39 2.03 -8.56
CA LYS A 61 -7.64 0.79 -9.30
C LYS A 61 -6.85 -0.36 -8.70
N ARG A 62 -5.74 -0.06 -8.02
CA ARG A 62 -4.84 -1.00 -7.38
C ARG A 62 -4.38 -0.42 -6.06
N VAL A 63 -4.04 -1.30 -5.13
CA VAL A 63 -3.42 -0.92 -3.86
C VAL A 63 -2.16 -1.76 -3.67
N LEU A 64 -1.07 -1.09 -3.32
CA LEU A 64 0.21 -1.72 -3.03
C LEU A 64 0.49 -1.59 -1.52
N GLU A 65 0.57 -2.74 -0.85
CA GLU A 65 0.95 -2.86 0.55
C GLU A 65 2.46 -3.10 0.65
N LEU A 66 3.14 -2.32 1.47
CA LEU A 66 4.59 -2.35 1.67
C LEU A 66 4.91 -2.42 3.16
N PRO A 67 6.09 -2.94 3.57
CA PRO A 67 6.51 -2.83 4.95
C PRO A 67 6.57 -1.37 5.41
N ALA A 68 6.17 -1.11 6.66
CA ALA A 68 6.16 0.26 7.19
C ALA A 68 7.55 0.92 7.13
N GLY A 69 7.56 2.18 6.72
CA GLY A 69 8.79 2.97 6.54
C GLY A 69 9.38 2.87 5.14
N THR A 70 8.83 2.03 4.25
CA THR A 70 9.26 1.97 2.84
C THR A 70 9.07 3.31 2.16
N ILE A 71 7.92 3.98 2.34
CA ILE A 71 7.61 5.26 1.71
C ILE A 71 8.64 6.34 2.09
N GLU A 72 9.05 6.36 3.36
CA GLU A 72 10.06 7.31 3.83
C GLU A 72 11.46 6.96 3.34
N GLN A 73 11.82 5.68 3.33
CA GLN A 73 13.13 5.22 2.87
C GLN A 73 13.36 5.47 1.38
N THR A 74 12.33 5.24 0.55
CA THR A 74 12.41 5.45 -0.90
C THR A 74 12.11 6.88 -1.32
N GLY A 75 11.63 7.72 -0.39
CA GLY A 75 11.22 9.09 -0.68
C GLY A 75 10.02 9.18 -1.64
N THR A 76 9.16 8.15 -1.64
CA THR A 76 8.01 8.05 -2.56
C THR A 76 7.00 9.18 -2.31
N GLN A 77 6.52 9.80 -3.38
CA GLN A 77 5.62 10.96 -3.34
C GLN A 77 4.32 10.76 -4.11
N LEU A 78 3.34 11.61 -3.78
CA LEU A 78 2.07 11.65 -4.49
C LEU A 78 2.32 12.07 -5.94
N GLY A 79 1.74 11.34 -6.89
CA GLY A 79 1.90 11.59 -8.31
C GLY A 79 3.07 10.85 -8.96
N ASP A 80 3.92 10.17 -8.18
CA ASP A 80 4.94 9.26 -8.70
C ASP A 80 4.29 8.10 -9.45
N ARG A 81 5.05 7.54 -10.40
CA ARG A 81 4.61 6.40 -11.18
C ARG A 81 5.43 5.18 -10.82
N LEU A 82 4.76 4.13 -10.38
CA LEU A 82 5.41 2.86 -10.09
C LEU A 82 5.46 2.00 -11.35
N ARG A 83 6.61 1.36 -11.53
CA ARG A 83 6.76 0.26 -12.47
C ARG A 83 6.59 -1.03 -11.66
N ILE A 84 5.66 -1.85 -12.11
CA ILE A 84 5.37 -3.16 -11.52
C ILE A 84 5.81 -4.17 -12.56
N GLU A 85 6.73 -5.05 -12.19
CA GLU A 85 7.29 -6.11 -13.04
C GLU A 85 6.90 -7.48 -12.50
#